data_AF-A0A1S2Z703-F1
#
_entry.id   AF-A0A1S2Z703-F1
#
_cell.length_a   1.000
_cell.length_b   1.000
_cell.length_c   1.000
_cell.angle_alpha   90.00
_cell.angle_beta   90.00
_cell.angle_gamma   90.00
#
_symmetry.space_group_name_H-M   'P 1'
#
loop_
_entity.id
_entity.type
_entity.pdbx_description
1 polymer ?
#
loop_
_entity_poly.entity_id
_entity_poly.type
_entity_poly.pdbx_seq_one_letter_code
_entity_poly.pdbx_strand_id
1 'polypeptide(L)'
;MTTWGDGAVHDTRHVGGYMTLLQCWIYEHFPRIYKPGDRGAVPAHLPRACRWTAKHAFEGGLMAYHWRLDALLLGDVVFTPYDDDRANHPFVSISVFSRYLRCGGVSVPYLPERCLRQFGRIQCIPRDVPPMSDSIDWVWQSTMRSSVETFWRLYPVATFLGEVTVDYYAWYISVSHPQSLPPSTVAPSSPHTTVVA
;
A
#
# COMPACT_ATOMS: atom_id res chain seq x y z
N MET A 1 24.81 39.73 -11.16
CA MET A 1 24.54 39.54 -9.71
C MET A 1 23.02 39.43 -9.55
N THR A 2 22.41 38.31 -9.94
CA THR A 2 22.06 37.11 -9.14
C THR A 2 21.00 37.34 -8.06
N THR A 3 19.75 37.02 -8.41
CA THR A 3 18.73 36.47 -7.49
C THR A 3 17.81 35.51 -8.28
N TRP A 4 18.34 34.34 -8.64
CA TRP A 4 17.59 33.18 -9.16
C TRP A 4 17.96 31.97 -8.29
N GLY A 5 17.50 31.95 -7.04
CA GLY A 5 17.97 30.94 -6.09
C GLY A 5 17.00 30.48 -5.00
N ASP A 6 15.88 31.18 -4.76
CA ASP A 6 15.06 30.87 -3.57
C ASP A 6 13.85 29.97 -3.85
N GLY A 7 13.33 29.97 -5.09
CA GLY A 7 12.19 29.11 -5.47
C GLY A 7 12.52 27.62 -5.55
N ALA A 8 13.76 27.26 -5.89
CA ALA A 8 14.19 25.87 -6.03
C ALA A 8 14.52 25.19 -4.69
N VAL A 9 14.87 25.96 -3.66
CA VAL A 9 15.26 25.40 -2.34
C VAL A 9 14.03 24.99 -1.52
N HIS A 10 12.91 25.68 -1.67
CA HIS A 10 11.66 25.27 -1.02
C HIS A 10 11.02 24.03 -1.67
N ASP A 11 11.13 23.89 -2.99
CA ASP A 11 10.60 22.74 -3.71
C ASP A 11 11.41 21.46 -3.44
N THR A 12 12.75 21.59 -3.40
CA THR A 12 13.66 20.47 -3.09
C THR A 12 13.56 19.97 -1.64
N ARG A 13 13.19 20.83 -0.68
CA ARG A 13 12.94 20.43 0.72
C ARG A 13 11.73 19.52 0.87
N HIS A 14 10.65 19.78 0.12
CA HIS A 14 9.48 18.90 0.11
C HIS A 14 9.84 17.52 -0.45
N VAL A 15 10.59 17.48 -1.56
CA VAL A 15 11.09 16.24 -2.15
C VAL A 15 11.96 15.47 -1.14
N GLY A 16 12.89 16.15 -0.45
CA GLY A 16 13.72 15.52 0.58
C GLY A 16 12.91 14.92 1.74
N GLY A 17 11.86 15.61 2.19
CA GLY A 17 10.95 15.10 3.22
C GLY A 17 10.19 13.85 2.77
N TYR A 18 9.57 13.88 1.59
CA TYR A 18 8.84 12.73 1.04
C TYR A 18 9.75 11.53 0.79
N MET A 19 10.95 11.75 0.26
CA MET A 19 11.91 10.67 0.04
C MET A 19 12.35 10.02 1.36
N THR A 20 12.51 10.82 2.43
CA THR A 20 12.82 10.29 3.76
C THR A 20 11.68 9.41 4.29
N LEU A 21 10.42 9.83 4.12
CA LEU A 21 9.26 9.03 4.53
C LEU A 21 9.15 7.73 3.73
N LEU A 22 9.36 7.78 2.41
CA LEU A 22 9.36 6.59 1.56
C LEU A 22 10.48 5.63 1.96
N GLN A 23 11.69 6.15 2.20
CA GLN A 23 12.82 5.34 2.63
C GLN A 23 12.56 4.67 3.99
N CYS A 24 11.97 5.41 4.94
CA CYS A 24 11.58 4.84 6.23
C CYS A 24 10.49 3.78 6.06
N TRP A 25 9.50 4.01 5.20
CA TRP A 25 8.48 3.02 4.86
C TRP A 25 9.12 1.73 4.32
N ILE A 26 10.10 1.83 3.41
CA ILE A 26 10.83 0.66 2.90
C ILE A 26 11.55 -0.08 4.02
N TYR A 27 12.21 0.61 4.95
CA TYR A 27 12.93 -0.03 6.06
C TYR A 27 12.02 -0.75 7.04
N GLU A 28 10.86 -0.18 7.32
CA GLU A 28 9.84 -0.80 8.18
C GLU A 28 9.23 -2.06 7.54
N HIS A 29 8.97 -2.02 6.23
CA HIS A 29 8.30 -3.11 5.52
C HIS A 29 9.25 -4.22 5.03
N PHE A 30 10.52 -3.91 4.76
CA PHE A 30 11.51 -4.83 4.16
C PHE A 30 12.81 -4.96 4.98
N PRO A 31 12.75 -5.38 6.26
CA PRO A 31 13.90 -5.40 7.16
C PRO A 31 14.99 -6.40 6.76
N ARG A 32 14.67 -7.37 5.88
CA ARG A 32 15.64 -8.37 5.39
C ARG A 32 16.47 -7.86 4.20
N ILE A 33 15.93 -6.91 3.45
CA ILE A 33 16.59 -6.35 2.26
C ILE A 33 17.59 -5.28 2.70
N TYR A 34 17.14 -4.40 3.59
CA TYR A 34 17.93 -3.33 4.15
C TYR A 34 18.19 -3.60 5.63
N LYS A 35 19.47 -3.55 6.03
CA LYS A 35 19.87 -3.50 7.44
C LYS A 35 20.37 -2.09 7.77
N PRO A 36 19.49 -1.07 7.81
CA PRO A 36 19.88 0.24 8.33
C PRO A 36 20.37 0.07 9.76
N GLY A 37 21.23 0.97 10.24
CA GLY A 37 21.51 0.97 11.68
C GLY A 37 20.22 1.33 12.43
N ASP A 38 19.81 0.46 13.34
CA ASP A 38 18.67 0.66 14.21
C ASP A 38 19.17 1.37 15.49
N ARG A 39 18.67 2.58 15.75
CA ARG A 39 18.95 3.30 17.01
C ARG A 39 18.13 2.78 18.18
N GLY A 40 17.24 1.80 17.95
CA GLY A 40 16.34 1.24 18.95
C GLY A 40 15.07 2.08 19.12
N ALA A 41 14.53 2.09 20.34
CA ALA A 41 13.29 2.79 20.64
C ALA A 41 13.43 4.31 20.38
N VAL A 42 12.55 4.84 19.53
CA VAL A 42 12.45 6.28 19.27
C VAL A 42 11.48 6.89 20.29
N PRO A 43 11.87 7.96 21.01
CA PRO A 43 10.94 8.70 21.85
C PRO A 43 9.69 9.15 21.08
N ALA A 44 8.50 9.05 21.68
CA ALA A 44 7.22 9.32 21.01
C ALA A 44 7.08 10.73 20.40
N HIS A 45 7.87 11.70 20.86
CA HIS A 45 7.87 13.07 20.32
C HIS A 45 8.74 13.23 19.06
N LEU A 46 9.53 12.22 18.69
CA LEU A 46 10.37 12.25 17.49
C LEU A 46 9.72 11.45 16.36
N PRO A 47 9.92 11.86 15.10
CA PRO A 47 9.49 11.07 13.96
C PRO A 47 10.11 9.69 14.00
N ARG A 48 9.32 8.65 13.69
CA ARG A 48 9.82 7.28 13.60
C ARG A 48 10.99 7.12 12.62
N ALA A 49 11.06 7.98 11.61
CA ALA A 49 12.20 8.09 10.70
C ALA A 49 13.56 8.23 11.43
N CYS A 50 13.58 8.85 12.61
CA CYS A 50 14.78 9.00 13.43
C CYS A 50 15.31 7.68 14.00
N ARG A 51 14.54 6.58 13.93
CA ARG A 51 14.99 5.23 14.29
C ARG A 51 16.15 4.77 13.44
N TRP A 52 16.13 5.17 12.17
CA TRP A 52 17.01 4.63 11.15
C TRP A 52 18.22 5.55 10.96
N THR A 53 19.41 4.99 11.05
CA THR A 53 20.62 5.64 10.52
C THR A 53 20.82 5.21 9.09
N ALA A 54 20.94 6.19 8.18
CA ALA A 54 21.43 5.94 6.84
C ALA A 54 22.84 5.34 6.95
N LYS A 55 22.96 4.04 6.68
CA LYS A 55 24.25 3.43 6.40
C LYS A 55 24.51 3.59 4.91
N HIS A 56 25.54 4.35 4.57
CA HIS A 56 26.01 4.46 3.20
C HIS A 56 26.73 3.15 2.83
N ALA A 57 26.43 2.67 1.61
CA ALA A 57 26.94 1.47 0.97
C ALA A 57 26.35 0.14 1.48
N PHE A 58 25.44 -0.41 0.66
CA PHE A 58 25.12 -1.82 0.66
C PHE A 58 26.28 -2.58 0.00
N GLU A 59 26.92 -3.50 0.71
CA GLU A 59 27.95 -4.40 0.16
C GLU A 59 27.31 -5.28 -0.93
N GLY A 60 27.56 -4.96 -2.21
CA GLY A 60 27.07 -5.72 -3.37
C GLY A 60 26.49 -4.91 -4.52
N GLY A 61 26.31 -3.59 -4.35
CA GLY A 61 25.82 -2.70 -5.41
C GLY A 61 24.36 -2.94 -5.83
N LEU A 62 23.95 -2.35 -6.96
CA LEU A 62 22.56 -2.37 -7.45
C LEU A 62 22.05 -3.77 -7.80
N MET A 63 22.92 -4.64 -8.34
CA MET A 63 22.51 -5.99 -8.75
C MET A 63 22.17 -6.89 -7.58
N ALA A 64 22.93 -6.79 -6.48
CA ALA A 64 22.61 -7.53 -5.27
C ALA A 64 21.29 -7.04 -4.64
N TYR A 65 20.89 -5.78 -4.86
CA TYR A 65 19.58 -5.27 -4.48
C TYR A 65 18.45 -5.90 -5.31
N HIS A 66 18.58 -5.88 -6.65
CA HIS A 66 17.60 -6.51 -7.54
C HIS A 66 17.40 -8.00 -7.19
N TRP A 67 18.49 -8.75 -7.03
CA TRP A 67 18.41 -10.16 -6.67
C TRP A 67 17.65 -10.40 -5.36
N ARG A 68 17.86 -9.55 -4.35
CA ARG A 68 17.12 -9.65 -3.08
C ARG A 68 15.66 -9.29 -3.20
N LEU A 69 15.32 -8.32 -4.06
CA LEU A 69 13.92 -8.02 -4.38
C LEU A 69 13.26 -9.19 -5.10
N ASP A 70 13.94 -9.80 -6.07
CA ASP A 70 13.40 -10.92 -6.83
C ASP A 70 13.24 -12.19 -5.96
N ALA A 71 14.09 -12.34 -4.94
CA ALA A 71 14.03 -13.44 -3.98
C ALA A 71 13.10 -13.19 -2.78
N LEU A 72 12.34 -12.07 -2.74
CA LEU A 72 11.41 -11.76 -1.66
C LEU A 72 10.32 -12.81 -1.53
N LEU A 73 10.21 -13.38 -0.33
CA LEU A 73 9.08 -14.21 0.06
C LEU A 73 8.06 -13.40 0.84
N LEU A 74 6.82 -13.91 0.93
CA LEU A 74 5.75 -13.28 1.70
C LEU A 74 6.16 -13.06 3.18
N GLY A 75 6.88 -14.02 3.77
CA GLY A 75 7.37 -13.94 5.14
C GLY A 75 8.53 -12.96 5.36
N ASP A 76 9.10 -12.40 4.28
CA ASP A 76 10.14 -11.37 4.36
C ASP A 76 9.56 -9.95 4.46
N VAL A 77 8.24 -9.82 4.22
CA VAL A 77 7.52 -8.54 4.22
C VAL A 77 6.75 -8.38 5.52
N VAL A 78 6.99 -7.28 6.23
CA VAL A 78 6.19 -6.89 7.39
C VAL A 78 5.01 -6.07 6.87
N PHE A 79 3.79 -6.59 6.93
CA PHE A 79 2.61 -5.85 6.45
C PHE A 79 2.13 -4.78 7.43
N THR A 80 2.34 -4.98 8.72
CA THR A 80 1.83 -4.11 9.78
C THR A 80 2.93 -3.58 10.71
N PRO A 81 3.95 -2.89 10.19
CA PRO A 81 5.11 -2.50 11.00
C PRO A 81 4.79 -1.48 12.09
N TYR A 82 3.62 -0.84 12.02
CA TYR A 82 3.16 0.17 12.97
C TYR A 82 2.18 -0.38 14.01
N ASP A 83 1.95 -1.69 14.07
CA ASP A 83 0.98 -2.27 15.03
C ASP A 83 1.30 -1.91 16.48
N ASP A 84 2.58 -1.89 16.84
CA ASP A 84 3.02 -1.51 18.19
C ASP A 84 2.69 -0.05 18.51
N ASP A 85 2.79 0.86 17.53
CA ASP A 85 2.46 2.28 17.74
C ASP A 85 0.95 2.49 17.83
N ARG A 86 0.13 1.62 17.20
CA ARG A 86 -1.33 1.77 17.18
C ARG A 86 -1.96 1.73 18.55
N ALA A 87 -1.31 1.10 19.53
CA ALA A 87 -1.74 1.13 20.92
C ALA A 87 -1.79 2.57 21.46
N ASN A 88 -0.83 3.42 21.05
CA ASN A 88 -0.72 4.81 21.50
C ASN A 88 -1.32 5.80 20.48
N HIS A 89 -1.31 5.43 19.20
CA HIS A 89 -1.74 6.26 18.07
C HIS A 89 -2.66 5.45 17.15
N PRO A 90 -3.94 5.24 17.54
CA PRO A 90 -4.87 4.49 16.73
C PRO A 90 -5.10 5.19 15.39
N PHE A 91 -5.46 4.42 14.37
CA PHE A 91 -5.78 4.97 13.07
C PHE A 91 -6.89 6.01 13.16
N VAL A 92 -6.69 7.14 12.49
CA VAL A 92 -7.78 8.09 12.25
C VAL A 92 -8.77 7.41 11.30
N SER A 93 -10.05 7.48 11.62
CA SER A 93 -11.14 6.83 10.86
C SER A 93 -11.12 7.15 9.35
N ILE A 94 -10.63 8.32 8.96
CA ILE A 94 -10.44 8.70 7.55
C ILE A 94 -9.52 7.76 6.76
N SER A 95 -8.56 7.10 7.42
CA SER A 95 -7.59 6.20 6.76
C SER A 95 -8.22 4.94 6.17
N VAL A 96 -9.46 4.60 6.52
CA VAL A 96 -10.17 3.44 5.97
C VAL A 96 -11.37 3.84 5.10
N PHE A 97 -11.49 5.12 4.77
CA PHE A 97 -12.52 5.58 3.85
C PHE A 97 -12.24 5.08 2.43
N SER A 98 -13.26 4.57 1.74
CA SER A 98 -13.13 4.01 0.39
C SER A 98 -13.96 4.78 -0.65
N ARG A 99 -13.43 5.88 -1.20
CA ARG A 99 -13.97 6.64 -2.37
C ARG A 99 -12.87 7.54 -2.92
N TYR A 100 -13.22 8.72 -3.44
CA TYR A 100 -12.28 9.72 -3.93
C TYR A 100 -11.81 10.62 -2.80
N LEU A 101 -10.50 10.87 -2.75
CA LEU A 101 -9.91 11.94 -1.96
C LEU A 101 -9.58 13.12 -2.87
N ARG A 102 -9.83 14.34 -2.39
CA ARG A 102 -9.44 15.57 -3.08
C ARG A 102 -8.20 16.15 -2.42
N CYS A 103 -7.19 16.44 -3.24
CA CYS A 103 -5.98 17.14 -2.83
C CYS A 103 -5.72 18.26 -3.85
N GLY A 104 -6.00 19.50 -3.45
CA GLY A 104 -6.00 20.63 -4.37
C GLY A 104 -7.03 20.46 -5.49
N GLY A 105 -6.62 20.67 -6.74
CA GLY A 105 -7.47 20.48 -7.92
C GLY A 105 -7.58 19.03 -8.41
N VAL A 106 -6.88 18.10 -7.77
CA VAL A 106 -6.83 16.69 -8.20
C VAL A 106 -7.70 15.84 -7.28
N SER A 107 -8.44 14.91 -7.87
CA SER A 107 -9.20 13.90 -7.14
C SER A 107 -8.69 12.52 -7.53
N VAL A 108 -8.38 11.70 -6.53
CA VAL A 108 -7.78 10.38 -6.73
C VAL A 108 -8.64 9.33 -6.03
N PRO A 109 -8.94 8.19 -6.67
CA PRO A 109 -9.59 7.09 -5.99
C PRO A 109 -8.67 6.56 -4.88
N TYR A 110 -9.17 6.59 -3.65
CA TYR A 110 -8.55 6.01 -2.47
C TYR A 110 -9.32 4.75 -2.08
N LEU A 111 -8.68 3.60 -2.34
CA LEU A 111 -9.23 2.27 -2.11
C LEU A 111 -8.33 1.52 -1.12
N PRO A 112 -8.51 1.72 0.19
CA PRO A 112 -7.74 1.02 1.21
C PRO A 112 -7.85 -0.51 1.11
N GLU A 113 -8.88 -1.02 0.43
CA GLU A 113 -9.07 -2.44 0.09
C GLU A 113 -7.90 -3.03 -0.68
N ARG A 114 -7.13 -2.24 -1.41
CA ARG A 114 -5.94 -2.72 -2.14
C ARG A 114 -4.79 -3.10 -1.21
N CYS A 115 -4.83 -2.62 0.04
CA CYS A 115 -3.77 -2.76 1.03
C CYS A 115 -4.32 -3.25 2.39
N LEU A 116 -5.35 -4.11 2.42
CA LEU A 116 -5.99 -4.60 3.65
C LEU A 116 -5.00 -5.21 4.64
N ARG A 117 -3.94 -5.86 4.15
CA ARG A 117 -2.88 -6.40 5.00
C ARG A 117 -2.20 -5.33 5.85
N GLN A 118 -2.10 -4.09 5.36
CA GLN A 118 -1.56 -2.97 6.15
C GLN A 118 -2.44 -2.63 7.35
N PHE A 119 -3.72 -2.96 7.31
CA PHE A 119 -4.67 -2.76 8.41
C PHE A 119 -4.85 -4.01 9.28
N GLY A 120 -4.01 -5.04 9.09
CA GLY A 120 -4.13 -6.33 9.78
C GLY A 120 -5.39 -7.11 9.38
N ARG A 121 -5.91 -6.89 8.17
CA ARG A 121 -7.13 -7.52 7.66
C ARG A 121 -6.81 -8.51 6.54
N ILE A 122 -7.69 -9.50 6.38
CA ILE A 122 -7.58 -10.50 5.29
C ILE A 122 -7.67 -9.78 3.96
N GLN A 123 -6.70 -10.02 3.07
CA GLN A 123 -6.70 -9.43 1.75
C GLN A 123 -7.65 -10.17 0.81
N CYS A 124 -8.70 -9.48 0.38
CA CYS A 124 -9.58 -9.97 -0.67
C CYS A 124 -9.36 -9.23 -1.99
N ILE A 125 -10.05 -9.67 -3.03
CA ILE A 125 -10.17 -8.91 -4.27
C ILE A 125 -10.80 -7.54 -3.94
N PRO A 126 -10.15 -6.42 -4.30
CA PRO A 126 -10.72 -5.09 -4.10
C PRO A 126 -12.00 -4.93 -4.91
N ARG A 127 -12.93 -4.15 -4.37
CA ARG A 127 -14.11 -3.72 -5.14
C ARG A 127 -13.68 -2.86 -6.32
N ASP A 128 -14.51 -2.85 -7.36
CA ASP A 128 -14.31 -1.94 -8.48
C ASP A 128 -14.30 -0.49 -8.02
N VAL A 129 -13.52 0.33 -8.73
CA VAL A 129 -13.46 1.75 -8.46
C VAL A 129 -14.85 2.33 -8.75
N PRO A 130 -15.55 2.90 -7.76
CA PRO A 130 -16.85 3.49 -8.01
C PRO A 130 -16.70 4.65 -8.98
N PRO A 131 -17.71 4.95 -9.81
CA PRO A 131 -17.67 6.11 -10.68
C PRO A 131 -17.50 7.39 -9.87
N MET A 132 -16.81 8.36 -10.46
CA MET A 132 -16.58 9.64 -9.82
C MET A 132 -17.89 10.40 -9.67
N SER A 133 -18.15 10.92 -8.47
CA SER A 133 -19.32 11.75 -8.19
C SER A 133 -19.01 13.22 -8.49
N ASP A 134 -20.03 13.92 -8.99
CA ASP A 134 -19.97 15.38 -9.22
C ASP A 134 -19.71 16.18 -7.93
N SER A 135 -20.05 15.62 -6.76
CA SER A 135 -19.88 16.27 -5.45
C SER A 135 -19.17 15.37 -4.44
N ILE A 136 -17.84 15.34 -4.50
CA ILE A 136 -16.98 14.60 -3.55
C ILE A 136 -17.23 15.05 -2.12
N ASP A 137 -17.38 16.36 -1.90
CA ASP A 137 -17.54 16.92 -0.55
C ASP A 137 -18.87 16.48 0.07
N TRP A 138 -19.95 16.46 -0.71
CA TRP A 138 -21.24 15.96 -0.25
C TRP A 138 -21.18 14.45 0.04
N VAL A 139 -20.56 13.66 -0.84
CA VAL A 139 -20.38 12.21 -0.63
C VAL A 139 -19.58 11.94 0.65
N TRP A 140 -18.51 12.70 0.87
CA TRP A 140 -17.72 12.62 2.10
C TRP A 140 -18.59 12.90 3.32
N GLN A 141 -19.28 14.05 3.38
CA GLN A 141 -20.10 14.43 4.52
C GLN A 141 -21.25 13.45 4.81
N SER A 142 -21.87 12.93 3.76
CA SER A 142 -23.05 12.05 3.88
C SER A 142 -22.71 10.59 4.16
N THR A 143 -21.57 10.08 3.67
CA THR A 143 -21.27 8.64 3.68
C THR A 143 -20.02 8.23 4.45
N MET A 144 -19.21 9.17 4.94
CA MET A 144 -17.95 8.84 5.61
C MET A 144 -18.14 7.87 6.78
N ARG A 145 -19.07 8.17 7.70
CA ARG A 145 -19.30 7.33 8.89
C ARG A 145 -19.72 5.91 8.52
N SER A 146 -20.72 5.77 7.65
CA SER A 146 -21.22 4.47 7.22
C SER A 146 -20.20 3.70 6.38
N SER A 147 -19.37 4.38 5.58
CA SER A 147 -18.28 3.79 4.81
C SER A 147 -17.21 3.19 5.73
N VAL A 148 -16.79 3.93 6.76
CA VAL A 148 -15.84 3.47 7.78
C VAL A 148 -16.39 2.27 8.58
N GLU A 149 -17.64 2.35 9.03
CA GLU A 149 -18.29 1.22 9.73
C GLU A 149 -18.39 -0.01 8.84
N THR A 150 -18.75 0.19 7.57
CA THR A 150 -18.84 -0.89 6.57
C THR A 150 -17.47 -1.55 6.35
N PHE A 151 -16.39 -0.77 6.28
CA PHE A 151 -15.03 -1.31 6.16
C PHE A 151 -14.72 -2.29 7.30
N TRP A 152 -14.94 -1.89 8.55
CA TRP A 152 -14.65 -2.74 9.71
C TRP A 152 -15.54 -3.99 9.79
N ARG A 153 -16.77 -3.90 9.27
CA ARG A 153 -17.70 -5.03 9.22
C ARG A 153 -17.37 -6.03 8.11
N LEU A 154 -16.98 -5.54 6.93
CA LEU A 154 -16.78 -6.38 5.75
C LEU A 154 -15.41 -7.05 5.68
N TYR A 155 -14.39 -6.50 6.34
CA TYR A 155 -13.01 -6.99 6.25
C TYR A 155 -12.55 -7.58 7.60
N PRO A 156 -12.60 -8.92 7.76
CA PRO A 156 -12.20 -9.59 8.99
C PRO A 156 -10.72 -9.37 9.32
N VAL A 157 -10.41 -9.48 10.61
CA VAL A 157 -9.02 -9.47 11.10
C VAL A 157 -8.30 -10.72 10.59
N ALA A 158 -7.07 -10.54 10.12
CA ALA A 158 -6.23 -11.66 9.72
C ALA A 158 -5.74 -12.43 10.96
N THR A 159 -5.75 -13.75 10.89
CA THR A 159 -5.25 -14.68 11.90
C THR A 159 -3.72 -14.80 11.85
N PHE A 160 -3.14 -14.60 10.66
CA PHE A 160 -1.69 -14.63 10.47
C PHE A 160 -1.23 -13.59 9.44
N LEU A 161 0.06 -13.30 9.45
CA LEU A 161 0.67 -12.32 8.57
C LEU A 161 0.51 -12.73 7.10
N GLY A 162 -0.13 -11.86 6.30
CA GLY A 162 -0.28 -12.07 4.87
C GLY A 162 -1.46 -12.96 4.48
N GLU A 163 -2.41 -13.22 5.38
CA GLU A 163 -3.64 -13.95 5.05
C GLU A 163 -4.43 -13.27 3.92
N VAL A 164 -4.88 -14.08 2.95
CA VAL A 164 -5.62 -13.64 1.77
C VAL A 164 -6.78 -14.59 1.47
N THR A 165 -7.77 -14.11 0.69
CA THR A 165 -8.81 -15.00 0.15
C THR A 165 -8.23 -15.93 -0.92
N VAL A 166 -8.84 -17.11 -1.07
CA VAL A 166 -8.35 -18.20 -1.95
C VAL A 166 -8.10 -17.75 -3.40
N ASP A 167 -8.91 -16.81 -3.89
CA ASP A 167 -8.92 -16.27 -5.24
C ASP A 167 -7.99 -15.06 -5.43
N TYR A 168 -7.48 -14.47 -4.33
CA TYR A 168 -6.76 -13.20 -4.38
C TYR A 168 -5.50 -13.26 -5.24
N TYR A 169 -4.65 -14.28 -5.07
CA TYR A 169 -3.39 -14.36 -5.84
C TYR A 169 -3.63 -14.58 -7.33
N ALA A 170 -4.61 -15.42 -7.68
CA ALA A 170 -4.98 -15.63 -9.09
C ALA A 170 -5.46 -14.32 -9.74
N TRP A 171 -6.32 -13.58 -9.05
CA TRP A 171 -6.76 -12.25 -9.48
C TRP A 171 -5.60 -11.24 -9.53
N TYR A 172 -4.75 -11.22 -8.51
CA TYR A 172 -3.64 -10.28 -8.43
C TYR A 172 -2.69 -10.47 -9.62
N ILE A 173 -2.32 -11.72 -9.91
CA ILE A 173 -1.44 -12.05 -11.05
C ILE A 173 -2.12 -11.68 -12.38
N SER A 174 -3.41 -11.97 -12.55
CA SER A 174 -4.11 -11.65 -13.81
C SER A 174 -4.19 -10.15 -14.10
N VAL A 175 -4.29 -9.31 -13.06
CA VAL A 175 -4.34 -7.85 -13.20
C VAL A 175 -2.95 -7.21 -13.29
N SER A 176 -1.97 -7.70 -12.52
CA SER A 176 -0.64 -7.08 -12.45
C SER A 176 0.35 -7.58 -13.49
N HIS A 177 0.19 -8.82 -13.98
CA HIS A 177 1.12 -9.48 -14.90
C HIS A 177 0.45 -9.96 -16.21
N PRO A 178 -0.43 -9.17 -16.86
CA PRO A 178 -1.14 -9.61 -18.06
C PRO A 178 -0.22 -9.92 -19.24
N GLN A 179 1.02 -9.40 -19.23
CA GLN A 179 2.03 -9.63 -20.27
C GLN A 179 3.13 -10.64 -19.86
N SER A 180 3.15 -11.07 -18.60
CA SER A 180 4.21 -11.95 -18.06
C SER A 180 3.79 -13.42 -18.04
N LEU A 181 2.49 -13.71 -18.19
CA LEU A 181 1.98 -15.07 -18.33
C LEU A 181 1.84 -15.42 -19.82
N PRO A 182 2.37 -16.57 -20.29
CA PRO A 182 2.05 -17.06 -21.62
C PRO A 182 0.53 -17.28 -21.72
N PRO A 183 -0.11 -16.99 -22.86
CA PRO A 183 -1.54 -17.21 -23.02
C PRO A 183 -1.85 -18.68 -22.75
N SER A 184 -2.63 -18.97 -21.69
CA SER A 184 -3.05 -20.32 -21.37
C SER A 184 -3.74 -20.94 -22.59
N THR A 185 -3.13 -21.97 -23.18
CA THR A 185 -3.70 -22.76 -24.27
C THR A 185 -4.71 -23.76 -23.71
N VAL A 186 -5.75 -23.26 -23.05
CA VAL A 186 -6.93 -24.06 -22.75
C VAL A 186 -8.14 -23.23 -23.16
N ALA A 187 -8.60 -23.49 -24.38
CA ALA A 187 -9.89 -23.00 -24.84
C ALA A 187 -10.98 -23.55 -23.90
N PRO A 188 -11.90 -22.72 -23.38
CA PRO A 188 -13.10 -23.25 -22.77
C PRO A 188 -13.94 -23.91 -23.86
N SER A 189 -14.12 -25.23 -23.75
CA SER A 189 -15.10 -25.96 -24.55
C SER A 189 -16.49 -25.41 -24.26
N SER A 190 -17.10 -24.82 -25.28
CA SER A 190 -18.49 -24.35 -25.24
C SER A 190 -19.43 -25.54 -24.99
N PRO A 191 -20.40 -25.47 -24.05
CA PRO A 191 -21.39 -26.52 -23.91
C PRO A 191 -22.33 -26.50 -25.12
N HIS A 192 -22.38 -27.63 -25.82
CA HIS A 192 -23.37 -27.91 -26.85
C HIS A 192 -24.78 -27.89 -26.24
N THR A 193 -25.60 -26.92 -26.64
CA THR A 193 -27.05 -26.99 -26.41
C THR A 193 -27.65 -27.91 -27.47
N THR A 194 -27.95 -29.13 -27.07
CA THR A 194 -28.86 -30.02 -27.79
C THR A 194 -30.29 -29.52 -27.54
N VAL A 195 -30.93 -28.96 -28.57
CA VAL A 195 -32.38 -28.73 -28.56
C VAL A 195 -33.05 -30.03 -28.98
N VAL A 196 -33.86 -30.60 -28.09
CA VAL A 196 -34.81 -31.68 -28.39
C VAL A 196 -36.23 -31.13 -28.21
N ALA A 197 -37.07 -31.48 -29.20
CA ALA A 197 -38.50 -31.25 -29.38
C ALA A 197 -38.91 -29.85 -29.85
#